data_AF-A0A359IN53-F1
#
_entry.id   AF-A0A359IN53-F1
#
_cell.length_a   1.000
_cell.length_b   1.000
_cell.length_c   1.000
_cell.angle_alpha   90.00
_cell.angle_beta   90.00
_cell.angle_gamma   90.00
#
_symmetry.space_group_name_H-M   'P 1'
#
loop_
_entity.id
_entity.type
_entity.pdbx_description
1 polymer ?
#
loop_
_entity_poly.entity_id
_entity_poly.type
_entity_poly.pdbx_seq_one_letter_code
_entity_poly.pdbx_strand_id
1 'polypeptide(L)'
;MGKSAFEGELDRSCYNKLYKEMQKYIEDNCDSIEFHRKSNFVREVQFASLEEMGIERVTKIQQNDDNLTFNVIVSCDIEIEETVSRNRETDGVNQWFIASCSADFDGELKNFKVNDIGAYN
;
A
#
# COMPACT_ATOMS: atom_id res chain seq x y z
N MET A 1 -19.20 10.27 -16.00
CA MET A 1 -18.01 9.44 -16.25
C MET A 1 -17.74 8.64 -14.98
N GLY A 2 -17.83 7.32 -15.09
CA GLY A 2 -17.97 6.42 -13.95
C GLY A 2 -16.63 6.07 -13.32
N LYS A 3 -16.67 5.90 -12.00
CA LYS A 3 -15.61 5.40 -11.11
C LYS A 3 -14.75 4.26 -11.70
N SER A 4 -15.34 3.42 -12.56
CA SER A 4 -14.71 2.27 -13.20
C SER A 4 -13.70 2.59 -14.31
N ALA A 5 -13.75 3.77 -14.94
CA ALA A 5 -12.81 4.12 -16.01
C ALA A 5 -11.41 4.39 -15.43
N PHE A 6 -11.35 5.19 -14.35
CA PHE A 6 -10.11 5.54 -13.67
C PHE A 6 -9.48 4.35 -12.92
N GLU A 7 -10.30 3.48 -12.30
CA GLU A 7 -9.83 2.21 -11.72
C GLU A 7 -9.28 1.25 -12.78
N GLY A 8 -9.77 1.31 -14.02
CA GLY A 8 -9.20 0.60 -15.17
C GLY A 8 -7.97 1.26 -15.80
N GLU A 9 -7.80 2.57 -15.64
CA GLU A 9 -6.67 3.38 -16.14
C GLU A 9 -5.48 3.44 -15.18
N LEU A 10 -5.61 2.89 -13.97
CA LEU A 10 -4.47 2.46 -13.17
C LEU A 10 -3.80 1.29 -13.92
N ASP A 11 -2.98 1.64 -14.91
CA ASP A 11 -2.21 0.68 -15.68
C ASP A 11 -1.42 -0.24 -14.74
N ARG A 12 -1.16 -1.45 -15.22
CA ARG A 12 -0.33 -2.45 -14.56
C ARG A 12 1.00 -1.87 -14.10
N SER A 13 1.58 -0.89 -14.81
CA SER A 13 2.78 -0.18 -14.36
C SER A 13 2.57 0.59 -13.06
N CYS A 14 1.45 1.32 -12.92
CA CYS A 14 1.12 2.07 -11.71
C CYS A 14 0.83 1.12 -10.55
N TYR A 15 0.06 0.04 -10.78
CA TYR A 15 -0.20 -0.97 -9.77
C TYR A 15 1.10 -1.64 -9.30
N ASN A 16 1.95 -2.09 -10.23
CA ASN A 16 3.21 -2.74 -9.90
C ASN A 16 4.15 -1.82 -9.11
N LYS A 17 4.18 -0.52 -9.45
CA LYS A 17 5.00 0.45 -8.73
C LYS A 17 4.45 0.71 -7.33
N LEU A 18 3.13 0.89 -7.19
CA LEU A 18 2.49 1.04 -5.90
C LEU A 18 2.73 -0.20 -5.01
N TYR A 19 2.59 -1.40 -5.56
CA TYR A 19 2.84 -2.66 -4.86
C TYR A 19 4.28 -2.72 -4.31
N LYS A 20 5.28 -2.39 -5.13
CA LYS A 20 6.69 -2.40 -4.70
C LYS A 20 6.99 -1.40 -3.60
N GLU A 21 6.48 -0.18 -3.71
CA GLU A 21 6.67 0.84 -2.68
C GLU A 21 5.93 0.46 -1.39
N MET A 22 4.74 -0.14 -1.50
CA MET A 22 3.97 -0.62 -0.35
C MET A 22 4.66 -1.79 0.36
N GLN A 23 5.12 -2.80 -0.38
CA GLN A 23 5.88 -3.91 0.17
C GLN A 23 7.12 -3.41 0.92
N LYS A 24 7.90 -2.52 0.29
CA LYS A 24 9.08 -1.94 0.93
C LYS A 24 8.73 -1.14 2.19
N TYR A 25 7.67 -0.34 2.14
CA TYR A 25 7.20 0.40 3.31
C TYR A 25 6.83 -0.54 4.47
N ILE A 26 6.13 -1.64 4.20
CA ILE A 26 5.74 -2.65 5.20
C ILE A 26 6.98 -3.33 5.79
N GLU A 27 7.93 -3.75 4.95
CA GLU A 27 9.18 -4.38 5.38
C GLU A 27 10.02 -3.42 6.26
N ASP A 28 10.20 -2.17 5.82
CA ASP A 28 11.00 -1.15 6.50
C ASP A 28 10.35 -0.63 7.82
N ASN A 29 9.04 -0.80 7.99
CA ASN A 29 8.26 -0.28 9.12
C ASN A 29 7.55 -1.37 9.92
N CYS A 30 7.94 -2.64 9.77
CA CYS A 30 7.29 -3.77 10.44
C CYS A 30 7.22 -3.61 11.97
N ASP A 31 8.24 -3.00 12.58
CA ASP A 31 8.32 -2.71 14.01
C ASP A 31 7.47 -1.50 14.46
N SER A 32 7.20 -0.56 13.56
CA SER A 32 6.54 0.72 13.88
C SER A 32 5.03 0.68 13.61
N ILE A 33 4.59 -0.15 12.67
CA ILE A 33 3.19 -0.41 12.42
C ILE A 33 2.69 -1.32 13.54
N GLU A 34 1.56 -0.96 14.19
CA GLU A 34 1.01 -1.69 15.33
C GLU A 34 0.38 -3.05 14.95
N PHE A 35 1.00 -3.82 14.05
CA PHE A 35 0.57 -5.16 13.64
C PHE A 35 0.43 -6.12 14.82
N HIS A 36 1.29 -6.00 15.84
CA HIS A 36 1.22 -6.78 17.07
C HIS A 36 -0.13 -6.63 17.81
N ARG A 37 -0.85 -5.51 17.64
CA ARG A 37 -2.19 -5.33 18.24
C ARG A 37 -3.28 -6.05 17.48
N LYS A 38 -2.99 -6.42 16.22
CA LYS A 38 -3.91 -7.11 15.32
C LYS A 38 -3.62 -8.61 15.22
N SER A 39 -2.46 -9.04 15.72
CA SER A 39 -2.08 -10.44 15.77
C SER A 39 -2.53 -11.12 17.05
N ASN A 40 -2.92 -12.39 16.94
CA ASN A 40 -3.18 -13.24 18.11
C ASN A 40 -1.97 -14.11 18.50
N PHE A 41 -0.99 -14.26 17.61
CA PHE A 41 0.11 -15.23 17.74
C PHE A 41 1.49 -14.57 17.74
N VAL A 42 1.67 -13.50 16.97
CA VAL A 42 2.92 -12.76 16.80
C VAL A 42 2.91 -11.55 17.73
N ARG A 43 3.84 -11.52 18.70
CA ARG A 43 3.93 -10.47 19.73
C ARG A 43 4.97 -9.42 19.38
N GLU A 44 6.10 -9.86 18.82
CA GLU A 44 7.15 -9.00 18.29
C GLU A 44 7.32 -9.29 16.80
N VAL A 45 6.72 -8.44 15.96
CA VAL A 45 6.86 -8.57 14.50
C VAL A 45 8.31 -8.30 14.14
N GLN A 46 9.01 -9.29 13.58
CA GLN A 46 10.39 -9.16 13.11
C GLN A 46 10.46 -9.04 11.59
N PHE A 47 9.49 -9.63 10.90
CA PHE A 47 9.34 -9.52 9.46
C PHE A 47 7.87 -9.32 9.11
N ALA A 48 7.62 -8.56 8.06
CA ALA A 48 6.31 -8.39 7.47
C ALA A 48 6.46 -8.42 5.94
N SER A 49 5.62 -9.21 5.27
CA SER A 49 5.56 -9.29 3.81
C SER A 49 4.15 -8.97 3.32
N LEU A 50 4.07 -8.24 2.21
CA LEU A 50 2.82 -8.01 1.51
C LEU A 50 2.45 -9.24 0.69
N GLU A 51 1.35 -9.90 1.03
CA GLU A 51 0.84 -11.08 0.32
C GLU A 51 -0.13 -10.66 -0.79
N GLU A 52 -1.09 -9.79 -0.46
CA GLU A 52 -2.08 -9.30 -1.41
C GLU A 52 -2.37 -7.81 -1.21
N MET A 53 -2.65 -7.10 -2.30
CA MET A 53 -3.00 -5.68 -2.29
C MET A 53 -4.21 -5.39 -3.19
N GLY A 54 -5.27 -4.86 -2.60
CA GLY A 54 -6.45 -4.35 -3.29
C GLY A 54 -6.46 -2.83 -3.36
N ILE A 55 -6.79 -2.25 -4.52
CA ILE A 55 -7.09 -0.80 -4.61
C ILE A 55 -8.57 -0.61 -4.28
N GLU A 56 -8.85 0.05 -3.16
CA GLU A 56 -10.22 0.24 -2.66
C GLU A 56 -10.83 1.53 -3.17
N ARG A 57 -10.02 2.60 -3.25
CA ARG A 57 -10.50 3.92 -3.67
C ARG A 57 -9.38 4.84 -4.08
N VAL A 58 -9.66 5.72 -5.05
CA VAL A 58 -8.85 6.91 -5.32
C VAL A 58 -9.59 8.17 -4.86
N THR A 59 -8.88 9.05 -4.17
CA THR A 59 -9.44 10.24 -3.51
C THR A 59 -8.50 11.45 -3.69
N LYS A 60 -8.98 12.64 -3.30
CA LYS A 60 -8.21 13.90 -3.34
C LYS A 60 -7.50 14.17 -4.67
N ILE A 61 -8.16 13.85 -5.78
CA ILE A 61 -7.63 14.08 -7.12
C ILE A 61 -7.57 15.60 -7.37
N GLN A 62 -6.38 16.11 -7.63
CA GLN A 62 -6.12 17.51 -7.97
C GLN A 62 -5.21 17.55 -9.19
N GLN A 63 -5.60 18.36 -10.19
CA GLN A 63 -4.82 18.58 -11.39
C GLN A 63 -4.35 20.03 -11.41
N ASN A 64 -3.03 20.22 -11.57
CA ASN A 64 -2.38 21.50 -11.76
C ASN A 64 -1.57 21.43 -13.07
N ASP A 65 -2.05 22.09 -14.11
CA ASP A 65 -1.53 21.97 -15.47
C ASP A 65 -1.46 20.49 -15.91
N ASP A 66 -0.25 19.99 -16.17
CA ASP A 66 0.01 18.61 -16.56
C ASP A 66 0.28 17.69 -15.37
N ASN A 67 0.30 18.21 -14.14
CA ASN A 67 0.56 17.42 -12.94
C ASN A 67 -0.73 17.00 -12.25
N LEU A 68 -0.87 15.71 -12.00
CA LEU A 68 -1.98 15.08 -11.29
C LEU A 68 -1.49 14.55 -9.94
N THR A 69 -2.11 15.01 -8.85
CA THR A 69 -1.89 14.49 -7.50
C THR A 69 -3.16 13.82 -6.99
N PHE A 70 -3.01 12.71 -6.28
CA PHE A 70 -4.15 11.93 -5.78
C PHE A 70 -3.71 11.00 -4.66
N ASN A 71 -4.68 10.55 -3.87
CA ASN A 71 -4.47 9.56 -2.83
C ASN A 71 -5.11 8.23 -3.24
N VAL A 72 -4.38 7.13 -3.07
CA VAL A 72 -4.86 5.77 -3.29
C VAL A 72 -5.02 5.10 -1.93
N ILE A 73 -6.25 4.70 -1.60
CA ILE A 73 -6.54 3.86 -0.44
C ILE A 73 -6.44 2.42 -0.90
N VAL A 74 -5.60 1.65 -0.23
CA VAL A 74 -5.38 0.23 -0.51
C VAL A 74 -5.68 -0.62 0.72
N SER A 75 -6.22 -1.80 0.49
CA SER A 75 -6.30 -2.89 1.45
C SER A 75 -5.09 -3.80 1.24
N CYS A 76 -4.41 -4.16 2.32
CA CYS A 76 -3.25 -5.04 2.28
C CYS A 76 -3.47 -6.22 3.21
N ASP A 77 -3.27 -7.42 2.67
CA ASP A 77 -3.07 -8.64 3.46
C ASP A 77 -1.58 -8.86 3.64
N ILE A 78 -1.17 -8.93 4.89
CA ILE A 78 0.24 -8.93 5.29
C ILE A 78 0.48 -10.18 6.11
N GLU A 79 1.49 -10.97 5.73
CA GLU A 79 2.03 -12.00 6.60
C GLU A 79 3.06 -11.36 7.53
N ILE A 80 2.89 -11.56 8.83
CA ILE A 80 3.86 -11.16 9.84
C ILE A 80 4.49 -12.39 10.45
N GLU A 81 5.75 -12.25 10.84
CA GLU A 81 6.55 -13.35 11.37
C GLU A 81 7.30 -12.91 12.63
N GLU A 82 7.33 -13.80 13.61
CA GLU A 82 8.23 -13.74 14.76
C GLU A 82 9.04 -15.04 14.84
N THR A 83 10.35 -14.90 15.02
CA THR A 83 11.21 -16.05 15.34
C THR A 83 11.37 -16.14 16.85
N VAL A 84 10.68 -17.09 17.48
CA VAL A 84 10.83 -17.41 18.91
C VAL A 84 11.66 -18.68 19.07
N SER A 85 12.92 -18.51 19.50
CA SER A 85 13.88 -19.59 19.74
C SER A 85 14.18 -20.44 18.49
N ARG A 86 13.41 -21.49 18.24
CA ARG A 86 13.56 -22.43 17.09
C ARG A 86 12.27 -22.58 16.28
N ASN A 87 11.19 -21.93 16.70
CA ASN A 87 9.92 -21.96 16.01
C ASN A 87 9.68 -20.62 15.33
N ARG A 88 9.16 -20.71 14.11
CA ARG A 88 8.65 -19.57 13.34
C ARG A 88 7.15 -19.53 13.56
N GLU A 89 6.67 -18.45 14.16
CA GLU A 89 5.24 -18.17 14.26
C GLU A 89 4.91 -17.16 13.18
N THR A 90 3.86 -17.43 12.40
CA THR A 90 3.33 -16.47 11.41
C THR A 90 1.87 -16.19 11.68
N ASP A 91 1.43 -14.99 11.32
CA ASP A 91 0.03 -14.60 11.38
C ASP A 91 -0.32 -13.68 10.20
N GLY A 92 -1.59 -13.68 9.80
CA GLY A 92 -2.09 -12.83 8.73
C GLY A 92 -2.80 -11.62 9.30
N VAL A 93 -2.39 -10.41 8.91
CA VAL A 93 -3.03 -9.16 9.34
C VAL A 93 -3.54 -8.37 8.15
N ASN A 94 -4.77 -7.86 8.26
CA ASN A 94 -5.31 -6.92 7.30
C ASN A 94 -5.11 -5.48 7.79
N GLN A 95 -4.49 -4.66 6.95
CA GLN A 95 -4.26 -3.24 7.22
C GLN A 95 -4.55 -2.42 5.98
N TRP A 96 -5.29 -1.33 6.17
CA TRP A 96 -5.53 -0.37 5.11
C TRP A 96 -4.47 0.72 5.16
N PHE A 97 -4.00 1.13 3.99
CA PHE A 97 -3.03 2.21 3.83
C PHE A 97 -3.57 3.26 2.89
N ILE A 98 -3.03 4.47 3.03
CA ILE A 98 -3.22 5.56 2.10
C ILE A 98 -1.85 5.95 1.52
N ALA A 99 -1.74 5.85 0.21
CA ALA A 99 -0.57 6.28 -0.54
C ALA A 99 -0.88 7.62 -1.20
N SER A 100 -0.05 8.63 -0.96
CA SER A 100 -0.10 9.90 -1.68
C SER A 100 0.75 9.78 -2.95
N CYS A 101 0.13 9.99 -4.10
CA CYS A 101 0.71 9.74 -5.41
C CYS A 101 0.70 11.00 -6.26
N SER A 102 1.62 11.06 -7.22
CA SER A 102 1.64 12.07 -8.27
C SER A 102 2.02 11.45 -9.61
N ALA A 103 1.47 11.97 -10.69
CA ALA A 103 1.77 11.58 -12.05
C ALA A 103 1.62 12.78 -12.99
N ASP A 104 2.17 12.67 -14.18
CA ASP A 104 1.90 13.63 -15.25
C ASP A 104 0.73 13.09 -16.10
N PHE A 105 -0.21 13.95 -16.47
CA PHE A 105 -1.39 13.60 -17.25
C PHE A 105 -1.48 14.43 -18.52
N ASP A 106 -1.07 13.82 -19.64
CA ASP A 106 -1.14 14.38 -21.00
C ASP A 106 -1.82 13.36 -21.91
N GLY A 107 -3.12 13.15 -21.70
CA GLY A 107 -3.94 12.11 -22.33
C GLY A 107 -3.69 10.69 -21.79
N GLU A 108 -2.52 10.43 -21.23
CA GLU A 108 -2.13 9.18 -20.56
C GLU A 108 -1.38 9.50 -19.26
N LEU A 109 -1.47 8.59 -18.29
CA LEU A 109 -0.82 8.71 -16.98
C LEU A 109 0.66 8.31 -17.10
N LYS A 110 1.57 9.26 -16.91
CA LYS A 110 3.02 9.10 -17.06
C LYS A 110 3.73 9.47 -15.75
N ASN A 111 4.98 9.04 -15.60
CA ASN A 111 5.85 9.43 -14.47
C ASN A 111 5.23 9.21 -13.08
N PHE A 112 4.40 8.17 -12.90
CA PHE A 112 3.77 7.84 -11.62
C PHE A 112 4.81 7.70 -10.50
N LYS A 113 4.55 8.34 -9.37
CA LYS A 113 5.37 8.34 -8.15
C LYS A 113 4.47 8.16 -6.94
N VAL A 114 4.95 7.37 -5.99
CA VAL A 114 4.44 7.34 -4.62
C VAL A 114 5.32 8.30 -3.82
N ASN A 115 4.69 9.30 -3.22
CA ASN A 115 5.37 10.36 -2.47
C ASN A 115 5.40 10.06 -0.98
N ASP A 116 4.36 9.43 -0.46
CA ASP A 116 4.23 9.07 0.95
C ASP A 116 3.26 7.90 1.11
N ILE A 117 3.45 7.10 2.16
CA ILE A 117 2.56 6.01 2.55
C ILE A 117 2.30 6.14 4.05
N GLY A 118 1.04 6.02 4.45
CA GLY A 118 0.64 6.02 5.85
C GLY A 118 -0.47 5.04 6.14
N ALA A 119 -0.62 4.66 7.41
CA ALA A 119 -1.74 3.85 7.86
C ALA A 119 -3.06 4.64 7.70
N TYR A 120 -4.08 3.98 7.16
CA TYR A 120 -5.42 4.53 7.03
C TYR A 120 -6.31 3.96 8.14
N ASN A 121 -6.67 4.81 9.11
CA ASN A 121 -7.46 4.48 10.30
C ASN A 121 -8.77 5.28 10.35
#